data_AF-A0A352W9H6-F1
#
_entry.id   AF-A0A352W9H6-F1
#
_cell.length_a   1.000
_cell.length_b   1.000
_cell.length_c   1.000
_cell.angle_alpha   90.00
_cell.angle_beta   90.00
_cell.angle_gamma   90.00
#
_symmetry.space_group_name_H-M   'P 1'
#
loop_
_entity.id
_entity.type
_entity.pdbx_description
1 polymer ?
#
loop_
_entity_poly.entity_id
_entity_poly.type
_entity_poly.pdbx_seq_one_letter_code
_entity_poly.pdbx_strand_id
1 'polypeptide(L)'
;MNMTKKWLAIIGALVLLSFAGLMVFLLSPKVSSTSIEPEVQPEINKSTTSEGYLRSAIELINNESMQIKRSPDGIIEYLLPDNGSWVPRAHFEARDLVDVLVEAQVAFDEVNELYMYNYFVTSSPNSRQVLKCFGFQLEGAEGFEPSFPYDFVDPFTASEDEWRFVNSLDSNLWSWSCLSPYGLAPGFTESRFVFKSSHPPGIVICFAHGRINYDQSMQWVDSEEWLPPFPEWEDQGVKGRTIGPVPQELGRIELADRLLGYLPICVVEEWMNPYVETYLREQLQIYKTDVEQGIWPDARTRLEQSISYLEGLAEHELANQARILFTLNLRFLRYLT
;
A
#
# COMPACT_ATOMS: atom_id res chain seq x y z
N MET A 1 -34.45 38.76 -27.86
CA MET A 1 -34.96 38.41 -26.51
C MET A 1 -35.50 36.97 -26.53
N ASN A 2 -34.64 35.94 -26.40
CA ASN A 2 -35.02 34.51 -26.25
C ASN A 2 -33.80 33.55 -26.26
N MET A 3 -32.97 33.56 -25.21
CA MET A 3 -31.95 32.50 -25.01
C MET A 3 -31.90 32.05 -23.55
N THR A 4 -32.15 32.95 -22.59
CA THR A 4 -32.08 32.66 -21.15
C THR A 4 -33.26 31.84 -20.62
N LYS A 5 -34.44 31.89 -21.25
CA LYS A 5 -35.61 31.10 -20.83
C LYS A 5 -35.57 29.62 -21.24
N LYS A 6 -34.78 29.25 -22.27
CA LYS A 6 -34.66 27.85 -22.70
C LYS A 6 -33.73 27.03 -21.80
N TRP A 7 -32.73 27.66 -21.19
CA TRP A 7 -31.78 26.99 -20.30
C TRP A 7 -32.37 26.66 -18.91
N LEU A 8 -33.22 27.54 -18.37
CA LEU A 8 -33.89 27.29 -17.08
C LEU A 8 -34.92 26.15 -17.14
N ALA A 9 -35.54 25.89 -18.29
CA ALA A 9 -36.48 24.78 -18.46
C ALA A 9 -35.77 23.40 -18.52
N ILE A 10 -34.54 23.35 -19.06
CA ILE A 10 -33.75 22.12 -19.16
C ILE A 10 -33.18 21.72 -17.79
N ILE A 11 -32.72 22.70 -17.00
CA ILE A 11 -32.23 22.47 -15.64
C ILE A 11 -33.37 22.05 -14.70
N GLY A 12 -34.58 22.62 -14.86
CA GLY A 12 -35.75 22.22 -14.09
C GLY A 12 -36.25 20.79 -14.36
N ALA A 13 -36.07 20.27 -15.58
CA ALA A 13 -36.48 18.92 -15.95
C ALA A 13 -35.51 17.84 -15.43
N LEU A 14 -34.21 18.16 -15.31
CA LEU A 14 -33.19 17.23 -14.80
C LEU A 14 -33.25 17.00 -13.29
N VAL A 15 -33.75 17.99 -12.52
CA VAL A 15 -33.91 17.87 -11.05
C VAL A 15 -35.17 17.05 -10.67
N LEU A 16 -36.16 16.95 -11.56
CA LEU A 16 -37.37 16.15 -11.33
C LEU A 16 -37.19 14.65 -11.67
N LEU A 17 -36.21 14.30 -12.51
CA LEU A 17 -35.88 12.91 -12.87
C LEU A 17 -34.99 12.21 -11.83
N SER A 18 -34.26 12.95 -11.00
CA SER A 18 -33.46 12.37 -9.90
C SER A 18 -34.30 12.01 -8.66
N PHE A 19 -35.50 12.57 -8.50
CA PHE A 19 -36.39 12.25 -7.37
C PHE A 19 -37.34 11.07 -7.61
N ALA A 20 -37.53 10.63 -8.86
CA ALA A 20 -38.38 9.48 -9.18
C ALA A 20 -37.67 8.12 -9.08
N GLY A 21 -36.33 8.10 -9.08
CA GLY A 21 -35.51 6.88 -8.95
C GLY A 21 -35.34 6.39 -7.50
N LEU A 22 -35.71 7.20 -6.50
CA LEU A 22 -35.50 6.90 -5.08
C LEU A 22 -36.72 6.21 -4.41
N MET A 23 -37.80 5.92 -5.16
CA MET A 23 -39.07 5.41 -4.63
C MET A 23 -39.44 4.01 -5.16
N VAL A 24 -38.45 3.14 -5.40
CA VAL A 24 -38.70 1.72 -5.81
C VAL A 24 -38.03 0.69 -4.89
N PHE A 25 -37.34 1.09 -3.82
CA PHE A 25 -36.65 0.17 -2.90
C PHE A 25 -37.43 -0.28 -1.67
N LEU A 26 -38.75 -0.16 -1.68
CA LEU A 26 -39.62 -0.74 -0.66
C LEU A 26 -40.68 -1.57 -1.35
N LEU A 27 -40.44 -2.89 -1.44
CA LEU A 27 -41.44 -3.96 -1.42
C LEU A 27 -40.71 -5.31 -1.54
N SER A 28 -40.41 -5.94 -0.40
CA SER A 28 -40.15 -7.38 -0.32
C SER A 28 -41.43 -8.17 -0.66
N PRO A 29 -41.29 -9.45 -1.01
CA PRO A 29 -41.73 -10.45 -0.03
C PRO A 29 -40.80 -11.68 0.15
N LYS A 30 -40.82 -12.18 1.39
CA LYS A 30 -40.51 -13.52 1.94
C LYS A 30 -41.05 -14.67 1.03
N VAL A 31 -40.61 -15.94 1.03
CA VAL A 31 -39.72 -16.85 1.82
C VAL A 31 -39.64 -18.16 1.03
N SER A 32 -38.56 -18.96 1.14
CA SER A 32 -38.67 -20.43 1.29
C SER A 32 -37.37 -21.04 1.81
N SER A 33 -37.54 -21.94 2.78
CA SER A 33 -36.54 -22.66 3.57
C SER A 33 -35.96 -23.89 2.88
N THR A 34 -34.68 -24.17 3.13
CA THR A 34 -34.16 -25.54 3.28
C THR A 34 -32.92 -25.51 4.16
N SER A 35 -32.93 -26.34 5.20
CA SER A 35 -31.81 -26.56 6.13
C SER A 35 -30.69 -27.35 5.46
N ILE A 36 -29.45 -26.92 5.64
CA ILE A 36 -28.24 -27.74 5.47
C ILE A 36 -27.31 -27.39 6.65
N GLU A 37 -26.73 -28.41 7.27
CA GLU A 37 -25.80 -28.34 8.42
C GLU A 37 -24.61 -27.38 8.19
N PRO A 38 -24.04 -26.78 9.25
CA PRO A 38 -22.93 -25.85 9.10
C PRO A 38 -21.63 -26.63 8.87
N GLU A 39 -21.19 -26.66 7.61
CA GLU A 39 -19.80 -26.94 7.28
C GLU A 39 -18.97 -25.72 7.73
N VAL A 40 -18.03 -25.93 8.64
CA VAL A 40 -17.13 -24.89 9.15
C VAL A 40 -16.20 -24.47 8.00
N GLN A 41 -16.57 -23.41 7.30
CA GLN A 41 -15.68 -22.72 6.38
C GLN A 41 -14.79 -21.76 7.17
N PRO A 42 -13.48 -21.71 6.89
CA PRO A 42 -12.62 -20.66 7.44
C PRO A 42 -13.17 -19.30 6.98
N GLU A 43 -13.52 -18.46 7.95
CA GLU A 43 -13.85 -17.04 7.70
C GLU A 43 -12.60 -16.33 7.19
N ILE A 44 -12.38 -16.37 5.87
CA ILE A 44 -11.52 -15.41 5.19
C ILE A 44 -12.35 -14.13 5.12
N ASN A 45 -12.14 -13.23 6.08
CA ASN A 45 -12.64 -11.87 6.03
C ASN A 45 -12.14 -11.22 4.73
N LYS A 46 -12.98 -11.20 3.70
CA LYS A 46 -12.78 -10.37 2.52
C LYS A 46 -12.93 -8.92 2.96
N SER A 47 -11.81 -8.33 3.34
CA SER A 47 -11.63 -6.90 3.53
C SER A 47 -12.17 -6.17 2.30
N THR A 48 -13.09 -5.25 2.54
CA THR A 48 -13.60 -4.30 1.55
C THR A 48 -12.42 -3.40 1.20
N THR A 49 -11.93 -3.53 -0.02
CA THR A 49 -10.77 -2.81 -0.53
C THR A 49 -11.07 -1.31 -0.54
N SER A 50 -10.29 -0.55 0.22
CA SER A 50 -10.20 0.89 0.07
C SER A 50 -8.78 1.23 -0.38
N GLU A 51 -8.73 2.04 -1.42
CA GLU A 51 -7.54 2.42 -2.18
C GLU A 51 -6.36 2.79 -1.27
N GLY A 52 -5.21 2.15 -1.43
CA GLY A 52 -3.94 2.56 -0.79
C GLY A 52 -3.78 2.31 0.72
N TYR A 53 -4.77 1.72 1.39
CA TYR A 53 -4.68 1.41 2.82
C TYR A 53 -3.83 0.16 3.12
N LEU A 54 -2.97 0.27 4.14
CA LEU A 54 -2.18 -0.84 4.66
C LEU A 54 -3.07 -1.82 5.44
N ARG A 55 -2.75 -3.11 5.37
CA ARG A 55 -3.51 -4.20 5.98
C ARG A 55 -2.73 -4.83 7.11
N SER A 56 -3.39 -5.42 8.10
CA SER A 56 -2.70 -6.16 9.16
C SER A 56 -1.70 -7.16 8.59
N ALA A 57 -0.45 -7.08 9.05
CA ALA A 57 0.59 -8.05 8.75
C ALA A 57 0.51 -9.30 9.65
N ILE A 58 -0.39 -9.28 10.65
CA ILE A 58 -0.56 -10.38 11.60
C ILE A 58 -1.53 -11.39 11.00
N GLU A 59 -1.02 -12.57 10.67
CA GLU A 59 -1.83 -13.73 10.32
C GLU A 59 -2.17 -14.56 11.58
N LEU A 60 -3.46 -14.78 11.83
CA LEU A 60 -3.92 -15.61 12.94
C LEU A 60 -3.91 -17.09 12.52
N ILE A 61 -2.76 -17.74 12.68
CA ILE A 61 -2.59 -19.15 12.31
C ILE A 61 -3.04 -20.04 13.48
N ASN A 62 -4.01 -20.92 13.23
CA ASN A 62 -4.51 -21.90 14.19
C ASN A 62 -4.29 -23.33 13.66
N ASN A 63 -3.70 -24.20 14.46
CA ASN A 63 -3.47 -25.62 14.13
C ASN A 63 -3.47 -26.49 15.40
N GLU A 64 -3.16 -27.78 15.26
CA GLU A 64 -3.17 -28.74 16.39
C GLU A 64 -2.15 -28.42 17.49
N SER A 65 -1.09 -27.68 17.16
CA SER A 65 0.00 -27.34 18.08
C SER A 65 -0.14 -25.94 18.68
N MET A 66 -1.01 -25.09 18.15
CA MET A 66 -1.04 -23.66 18.48
C MET A 66 -2.36 -23.00 18.11
N GLN A 67 -2.86 -22.15 19.00
CA GLN A 67 -3.93 -21.21 18.67
C GLN A 67 -3.50 -19.77 18.90
N ILE A 68 -3.93 -18.87 18.03
CA ILE A 68 -3.77 -17.43 18.16
C ILE A 68 -5.16 -16.79 18.11
N LYS A 69 -5.48 -15.99 19.13
CA LYS A 69 -6.75 -15.26 19.23
C LYS A 69 -6.49 -13.76 19.34
N ARG A 70 -7.42 -12.96 18.83
CA ARG A 70 -7.38 -11.51 18.93
C ARG A 70 -8.61 -11.01 19.68
N SER A 71 -8.39 -10.23 20.74
CA SER A 71 -9.47 -9.55 21.45
C SER A 71 -9.99 -8.33 20.66
N PRO A 72 -11.20 -7.84 20.96
CA PRO A 72 -11.70 -6.59 20.36
C PRO A 72 -10.82 -5.37 20.62
N ASP A 73 -10.05 -5.40 21.71
CA ASP A 73 -9.11 -4.34 22.10
C ASP A 73 -7.74 -4.49 21.42
N GLY A 74 -7.56 -5.53 20.60
CA GLY A 74 -6.33 -5.75 19.83
C GLY A 74 -5.22 -6.47 20.57
N ILE A 75 -5.54 -7.12 21.69
CA ILE A 75 -4.63 -8.04 22.38
C ILE A 75 -4.60 -9.35 21.61
N ILE A 76 -3.40 -9.80 21.26
CA ILE A 76 -3.13 -11.11 20.68
C ILE A 76 -2.79 -12.06 21.83
N GLU A 77 -3.50 -13.18 21.90
CA GLU A 77 -3.23 -14.27 22.84
C GLU A 77 -2.70 -15.47 22.08
N TYR A 78 -1.60 -16.02 22.57
CA TYR A 78 -0.99 -17.25 22.08
C TYR A 78 -1.32 -18.39 23.05
N LEU A 79 -1.93 -19.45 22.54
CA LEU A 79 -2.36 -20.61 23.33
C LEU A 79 -1.67 -21.88 22.83
N LEU A 80 -1.20 -22.71 23.76
CA LEU A 80 -0.68 -24.05 23.49
C LEU A 80 -1.63 -25.12 24.05
N PRO A 81 -1.66 -26.33 23.45
CA PRO A 81 -2.43 -27.43 23.99
C PRO A 81 -1.78 -27.95 25.28
N ASP A 82 -2.58 -28.15 26.31
CA ASP A 82 -2.19 -28.71 27.61
C ASP A 82 -3.33 -29.59 28.13
N ASN A 83 -3.10 -30.91 28.22
CA ASN A 83 -4.06 -31.89 28.73
C ASN A 83 -5.49 -31.77 28.13
N GLY A 84 -5.57 -31.56 26.81
CA GLY A 84 -6.85 -31.45 26.09
C GLY A 84 -7.54 -30.08 26.21
N SER A 85 -6.88 -29.09 26.82
CA SER A 85 -7.32 -27.70 26.90
C SER A 85 -6.33 -26.76 26.22
N TRP A 86 -6.77 -25.58 25.83
CA TRP A 86 -5.91 -24.52 25.30
C TRP A 86 -5.54 -23.56 26.42
N VAL A 87 -4.25 -23.46 26.74
CA VAL A 87 -3.76 -22.62 27.83
C VAL A 87 -2.98 -21.42 27.25
N PRO A 88 -3.33 -20.17 27.64
CA PRO A 88 -2.56 -19.00 27.24
C PRO A 88 -1.13 -19.09 27.73
N ARG A 89 -0.16 -18.87 26.84
CA ARG A 89 1.28 -18.86 27.14
C ARG A 89 1.93 -17.50 26.91
N ALA A 90 1.31 -16.64 26.10
CA ALA A 90 1.75 -15.27 25.92
C ALA A 90 0.58 -14.39 25.48
N HIS A 91 0.66 -13.10 25.77
CA HIS A 91 -0.16 -12.11 25.12
C HIS A 91 0.62 -10.83 24.84
N PHE A 92 0.19 -10.07 23.85
CA PHE A 92 0.76 -8.77 23.53
C PHE A 92 -0.26 -7.87 22.84
N GLU A 93 -0.12 -6.56 23.01
CA GLU A 93 -0.86 -5.59 22.20
C GLU A 93 -0.28 -5.55 20.79
N ALA A 94 -1.12 -5.80 19.78
CA ALA A 94 -0.69 -5.72 18.39
C ALA A 94 -0.41 -4.27 17.98
N ARG A 95 0.53 -4.08 17.04
CA ARG A 95 0.91 -2.75 16.52
C ARG A 95 0.18 -2.42 15.21
N ASP A 96 -0.85 -3.18 14.88
CA ASP A 96 -1.63 -3.11 13.65
C ASP A 96 -3.03 -2.51 13.90
N LEU A 97 -3.24 -1.85 15.06
CA LEU A 97 -4.47 -1.10 15.34
C LEU A 97 -4.44 0.32 14.74
N VAL A 98 -3.55 0.53 13.77
CA VAL A 98 -3.47 1.72 12.93
C VAL A 98 -4.16 1.44 11.60
N ASP A 99 -4.81 2.45 11.05
CA ASP A 99 -5.42 2.46 9.73
C ASP A 99 -4.68 3.51 8.91
N VAL A 100 -3.84 3.08 7.95
CA VAL A 100 -2.82 3.92 7.34
C VAL A 100 -2.95 3.95 5.84
N LEU A 101 -3.05 5.16 5.26
CA LEU A 101 -3.00 5.41 3.82
C LEU A 101 -1.63 5.97 3.44
N VAL A 102 -1.03 5.42 2.39
CA VAL A 102 0.28 5.85 1.88
C VAL A 102 0.16 6.31 0.43
N GLU A 103 0.48 7.58 0.19
CA GLU A 103 0.55 8.15 -1.15
C GLU A 103 1.99 8.51 -1.48
N ALA A 104 2.49 8.00 -2.60
CA ALA A 104 3.83 8.31 -3.10
C ALA A 104 3.76 9.36 -4.20
N GLN A 105 4.66 10.33 -4.16
CA GLN A 105 4.99 11.22 -5.27
C GLN A 105 6.46 11.00 -5.63
N VAL A 106 6.72 10.80 -6.93
CA VAL A 106 8.09 10.63 -7.43
C VAL A 106 8.32 11.55 -8.60
N ALA A 107 9.42 12.28 -8.55
CA ALA A 107 9.89 13.13 -9.63
C ALA A 107 11.35 12.82 -9.96
N PHE A 108 11.75 13.01 -11.21
CA PHE A 108 13.15 12.90 -11.61
C PHE A 108 13.79 14.30 -11.59
N ASP A 109 14.81 14.49 -10.77
CA ASP A 109 15.63 15.69 -10.66
C ASP A 109 16.73 15.63 -11.73
N GLU A 110 16.49 16.26 -12.88
CA GLU A 110 17.42 16.27 -14.02
C GLU A 110 18.78 16.90 -13.70
N VAL A 111 18.86 17.79 -12.69
CA VAL A 111 20.11 18.48 -12.34
C VAL A 111 21.04 17.54 -11.59
N ASN A 112 20.49 16.77 -10.66
CA ASN A 112 21.26 15.84 -9.83
C ASN A 112 21.24 14.40 -10.37
N GLU A 113 20.46 14.13 -11.41
CA GLU A 113 20.20 12.80 -11.97
C GLU A 113 19.67 11.79 -10.94
N LEU A 114 18.80 12.27 -10.03
CA LEU A 114 18.22 11.46 -8.95
C LEU A 114 16.69 11.48 -9.00
N TYR A 115 16.07 10.36 -8.65
CA TYR A 115 14.65 10.32 -8.31
C TYR A 115 14.45 10.85 -6.90
N MET A 116 13.52 11.78 -6.75
CA MET A 116 13.05 12.30 -5.47
C MET A 116 11.73 11.63 -5.12
N TYR A 117 11.72 10.88 -4.01
CA TYR A 117 10.55 10.22 -3.47
C TYR A 117 10.01 11.04 -2.31
N ASN A 118 8.72 11.35 -2.33
CA ASN A 118 8.01 12.03 -1.26
C ASN A 118 6.76 11.22 -0.89
N TYR A 119 6.64 10.80 0.38
CA TYR A 119 5.49 10.06 0.85
C TYR A 119 4.62 10.88 1.79
N PHE A 120 3.32 10.83 1.52
CA PHE A 120 2.27 11.33 2.39
C PHE A 120 1.68 10.13 3.12
N VAL A 121 1.84 10.11 4.44
CA VAL A 121 1.35 9.05 5.31
C VAL A 121 0.23 9.61 6.15
N THR A 122 -0.97 9.08 5.97
CA THR A 122 -2.18 9.50 6.69
C THR A 122 -2.57 8.43 7.69
N SER A 123 -2.67 8.80 8.97
CA SER A 123 -3.34 7.97 9.96
C SER A 123 -4.83 8.29 9.89
N SER A 124 -5.65 7.33 9.47
CA SER A 124 -7.09 7.50 9.37
C SER A 124 -7.71 7.80 10.74
N PRO A 125 -8.81 8.57 10.82
CA PRO A 125 -9.55 8.81 12.06
C PRO A 125 -10.01 7.53 12.77
N ASN A 126 -10.08 6.40 12.06
CA ASN A 126 -10.44 5.10 12.62
C ASN A 126 -9.28 4.40 13.33
N SER A 127 -8.05 4.91 13.21
CA SER A 127 -6.87 4.38 13.91
C SER A 127 -7.10 4.43 15.42
N ARG A 128 -6.84 3.32 16.10
CA ARG A 128 -6.95 3.21 17.57
C ARG A 128 -5.61 3.40 18.27
N GLN A 129 -4.52 3.34 17.52
CA GLN A 129 -3.17 3.66 17.96
C GLN A 129 -2.66 4.90 17.24
N VAL A 130 -1.77 5.62 17.92
CA VAL A 130 -0.93 6.63 17.28
C VAL A 130 0.10 5.92 16.41
N LEU A 131 0.30 6.38 15.18
CA LEU A 131 1.32 5.84 14.28
C LEU A 131 2.72 6.23 14.80
N LYS A 132 3.55 5.23 15.05
CA LYS A 132 4.90 5.39 15.62
C LYS A 132 6.00 5.22 14.58
N CYS A 133 5.80 4.34 13.61
CA CYS A 133 6.81 3.98 12.62
C CYS A 133 6.16 3.81 11.24
N PHE A 134 6.85 4.26 10.19
CA PHE A 134 6.54 4.00 8.78
C PHE A 134 7.82 3.63 8.05
N GLY A 135 7.78 2.69 7.12
CA GLY A 135 8.97 2.26 6.40
C GLY A 135 8.71 1.37 5.19
N PHE A 136 9.80 0.88 4.61
CA PHE A 136 9.86 0.02 3.44
C PHE A 136 10.74 -1.19 3.69
N GLN A 137 10.37 -2.30 3.07
CA GLN A 137 11.23 -3.45 2.89
C GLN A 137 11.73 -3.44 1.45
N LEU A 138 13.03 -3.22 1.27
CA LEU A 138 13.67 -3.07 -0.03
C LEU A 138 14.34 -4.37 -0.44
N GLU A 139 13.55 -5.34 -0.90
CA GLU A 139 14.09 -6.60 -1.43
C GLU A 139 15.08 -6.34 -2.58
N GLY A 140 16.25 -6.98 -2.52
CA GLY A 140 17.32 -6.82 -3.51
C GLY A 140 18.15 -5.54 -3.38
N ALA A 141 17.93 -4.74 -2.33
CA ALA A 141 18.71 -3.54 -2.03
C ALA A 141 19.78 -3.77 -0.93
N GLU A 142 20.30 -4.99 -0.80
CA GLU A 142 21.36 -5.32 0.15
C GLU A 142 22.59 -4.43 -0.11
N GLY A 143 23.02 -3.68 0.90
CA GLY A 143 24.13 -2.71 0.79
C GLY A 143 23.75 -1.38 0.12
N PHE A 144 22.45 -1.11 -0.09
CA PHE A 144 21.97 0.17 -0.59
C PHE A 144 22.00 1.23 0.52
N GLU A 145 22.81 2.28 0.33
CA GLU A 145 22.75 3.48 1.15
C GLU A 145 21.95 4.57 0.41
N PRO A 146 20.84 5.05 0.98
CA PRO A 146 20.14 6.24 0.50
C PRO A 146 21.11 7.42 0.44
N SER A 147 21.12 8.18 -0.67
CA SER A 147 22.00 9.34 -0.78
C SER A 147 21.47 10.52 0.05
N PHE A 148 22.29 11.00 0.98
CA PHE A 148 22.04 12.23 1.74
C PHE A 148 22.03 13.46 0.79
N PRO A 149 21.21 14.49 1.07
CA PRO A 149 20.41 14.70 2.28
C PRO A 149 18.96 14.20 2.17
N TYR A 150 18.41 13.76 3.30
CA TYR A 150 16.96 13.81 3.52
C TYR A 150 16.61 15.25 3.86
N ASP A 151 15.58 15.80 3.23
CA ASP A 151 15.07 17.11 3.62
C ASP A 151 14.13 16.93 4.82
N PHE A 152 14.72 16.75 6.01
CA PHE A 152 13.99 16.73 7.28
C PHE A 152 13.62 18.17 7.66
N VAL A 153 12.66 18.78 6.98
CA VAL A 153 12.03 19.99 7.52
C VAL A 153 11.19 19.52 8.72
N ASP A 154 11.27 20.18 9.87
CA ASP A 154 10.63 19.78 11.13
C ASP A 154 9.10 20.07 11.16
N PRO A 155 8.21 19.06 11.39
CA PRO A 155 6.84 19.15 11.87
C PRO A 155 6.21 20.48 12.13
N PHE A 156 6.81 20.99 13.18
CA PHE A 156 6.16 21.71 14.21
C PHE A 156 7.30 22.60 14.66
N THR A 157 7.23 23.88 14.33
CA THR A 157 8.10 24.89 14.95
C THR A 157 7.91 24.99 16.48
N ALA A 158 7.23 24.02 17.11
CA ALA A 158 6.83 23.97 18.50
C ALA A 158 6.73 22.54 19.09
N SER A 159 7.27 21.48 18.48
CA SER A 159 7.41 20.20 19.20
C SER A 159 8.80 19.59 19.01
N GLU A 160 9.39 19.13 20.12
CA GLU A 160 10.69 18.43 20.16
C GLU A 160 10.58 16.98 19.63
N ASP A 161 9.58 16.69 18.77
CA ASP A 161 9.24 15.33 18.34
C ASP A 161 10.02 14.94 17.08
N GLU A 162 11.24 14.43 17.27
CA GLU A 162 12.10 14.05 16.16
C GLU A 162 11.73 12.67 15.58
N TRP A 163 11.25 12.64 14.33
CA TRP A 163 11.28 11.42 13.51
C TRP A 163 12.72 11.11 13.15
N ARG A 164 13.17 9.90 13.48
CA ARG A 164 14.50 9.40 13.15
C ARG A 164 14.43 8.39 12.03
N PHE A 165 15.28 8.55 11.03
CA PHE A 165 15.52 7.51 10.04
C PHE A 165 16.42 6.40 10.61
N VAL A 166 16.01 5.15 10.42
CA VAL A 166 16.70 3.93 10.81
C VAL A 166 16.81 3.03 9.58
N ASN A 167 18.04 2.60 9.28
CA ASN A 167 18.33 1.61 8.26
C ASN A 167 18.93 0.37 8.93
N SER A 168 18.31 -0.78 8.72
CA SER A 168 18.85 -2.08 9.10
C SER A 168 19.39 -2.79 7.87
N LEU A 169 20.72 -2.86 7.76
CA LEU A 169 21.40 -3.55 6.68
C LEU A 169 21.10 -5.05 6.65
N ASP A 170 20.89 -5.65 7.84
CA ASP A 170 20.64 -7.09 7.97
C ASP A 170 19.23 -7.50 7.56
N SER A 171 18.27 -6.55 7.51
CA SER A 171 16.87 -6.84 7.17
C SER A 171 16.34 -6.06 5.95
N ASN A 172 17.19 -5.30 5.26
CA ASN A 172 16.80 -4.43 4.13
C ASN A 172 15.62 -3.50 4.47
N LEU A 173 15.53 -3.09 5.75
CA LEU A 173 14.44 -2.27 6.27
C LEU A 173 14.89 -0.82 6.37
N TRP A 174 14.15 0.06 5.73
CA TRP A 174 14.29 1.51 5.85
C TRP A 174 13.06 2.06 6.55
N SER A 175 13.23 2.76 7.65
CA SER A 175 12.09 3.23 8.42
C SER A 175 12.32 4.58 9.08
N TRP A 176 11.24 5.32 9.24
CA TRP A 176 11.19 6.48 10.10
C TRP A 176 10.44 6.10 11.36
N SER A 177 11.01 6.43 12.52
CA SER A 177 10.43 6.16 13.83
C SER A 177 10.42 7.42 14.67
N CYS A 178 9.28 7.71 15.31
CA CYS A 178 9.20 8.82 16.26
C CYS A 178 9.88 8.44 17.59
N LEU A 179 10.81 9.28 18.06
CA LEU A 179 11.61 9.07 19.28
C LEU A 179 10.92 9.53 20.58
N SER A 180 9.92 10.41 20.46
CA SER A 180 9.30 11.17 21.55
C SER A 180 7.98 10.50 22.05
N PRO A 181 7.30 10.96 23.12
CA PRO A 181 6.17 10.21 23.67
C PRO A 181 4.89 10.27 22.82
N TYR A 182 4.94 10.98 21.68
CA TYR A 182 3.84 11.10 20.73
C TYR A 182 4.26 10.54 19.36
N GLY A 183 3.34 10.51 18.41
CA GLY A 183 3.54 10.04 17.03
C GLY A 183 2.44 10.66 16.17
N LEU A 184 2.21 10.16 14.96
CA LEU A 184 1.15 10.72 14.11
C LEU A 184 -0.23 10.26 14.62
N ALA A 185 -1.00 11.21 15.15
CA ALA A 185 -2.31 10.95 15.73
C ALA A 185 -3.37 10.58 14.67
N PRO A 186 -4.43 9.84 15.05
CA PRO A 186 -5.55 9.55 14.16
C PRO A 186 -6.16 10.83 13.55
N GLY A 187 -6.39 10.81 12.24
CA GLY A 187 -6.92 11.93 11.47
C GLY A 187 -5.88 12.92 10.94
N PHE A 188 -4.59 12.69 11.17
CA PHE A 188 -3.51 13.54 10.68
C PHE A 188 -2.72 12.89 9.54
N THR A 189 -2.15 13.75 8.69
CA THR A 189 -1.28 13.39 7.58
C THR A 189 0.09 14.02 7.78
N GLU A 190 1.15 13.26 7.50
CA GLU A 190 2.53 13.74 7.50
C GLU A 190 3.16 13.53 6.11
N SER A 191 3.97 14.48 5.63
CA SER A 191 4.47 14.50 4.25
C SER A 191 5.99 14.70 4.15
N ARG A 192 6.72 14.27 5.17
CA ARG A 192 8.17 14.57 5.33
C ARG A 192 9.06 13.37 5.13
N PHE A 193 8.48 12.27 4.69
CA PHE A 193 9.22 11.08 4.32
C PHE A 193 9.77 11.33 2.91
N VAL A 194 10.87 12.06 2.83
CA VAL A 194 11.50 12.46 1.56
C VAL A 194 12.91 11.92 1.48
N PHE A 195 13.27 11.28 0.36
CA PHE A 195 14.64 10.89 0.07
C PHE A 195 14.94 10.94 -1.43
N LYS A 196 16.22 10.97 -1.76
CA LYS A 196 16.70 10.89 -3.15
C LYS A 196 17.38 9.54 -3.40
N SER A 197 17.29 9.06 -4.63
CA SER A 197 17.88 7.80 -5.06
C SER A 197 18.21 7.84 -6.54
N SER A 198 19.32 7.23 -6.96
CA SER A 198 19.63 6.99 -8.37
C SER A 198 18.77 5.89 -9.00
N HIS A 199 18.04 5.14 -8.17
CA HIS A 199 17.25 4.00 -8.59
C HIS A 199 15.84 4.41 -9.05
N PRO A 200 15.32 3.80 -10.13
CA PRO A 200 14.00 4.10 -10.65
C PRO A 200 12.87 3.62 -9.73
N PRO A 201 11.65 4.15 -9.92
CA PRO A 201 10.47 3.69 -9.19
C PRO A 201 10.12 2.24 -9.54
N GLY A 202 9.82 1.45 -8.52
CA GLY A 202 9.27 0.11 -8.60
C GLY A 202 8.30 -0.16 -7.47
N ILE A 203 7.66 -1.33 -7.48
CA ILE A 203 6.75 -1.74 -6.42
C ILE A 203 7.58 -2.29 -5.25
N VAL A 204 7.38 -1.72 -4.06
CA VAL A 204 8.02 -2.15 -2.80
C VAL A 204 6.96 -2.47 -1.75
N ILE A 205 7.34 -3.27 -0.75
CA ILE A 205 6.52 -3.46 0.44
C ILE A 205 6.74 -2.27 1.36
N CYS A 206 5.66 -1.67 1.83
CA CYS A 206 5.67 -0.66 2.88
C CYS A 206 4.97 -1.19 4.12
N PHE A 207 5.37 -0.67 5.27
CA PHE A 207 4.83 -1.06 6.57
C PHE A 207 4.68 0.14 7.50
N ALA A 208 3.79 -0.01 8.47
CA ALA A 208 3.55 1.00 9.50
C ALA A 208 3.17 0.34 10.83
N HIS A 209 3.70 0.87 11.93
CA HIS A 209 3.46 0.34 13.28
C HIS A 209 2.83 1.39 14.19
N GLY A 210 1.77 0.99 14.90
CA GLY A 210 1.20 1.74 16.00
C GLY A 210 2.09 1.72 17.25
N ARG A 211 1.91 2.72 18.09
CA ARG A 211 2.50 2.78 19.43
C ARG A 211 1.74 1.83 20.36
N ILE A 212 2.48 0.93 21.02
CA ILE A 212 1.95 0.11 22.11
C ILE A 212 1.83 0.92 23.40
N ASN A 213 0.82 0.61 24.21
CA ASN A 213 0.74 1.00 25.60
C ASN A 213 1.57 0.00 26.42
N TYR A 214 2.71 0.45 26.94
CA TYR A 214 3.62 -0.39 27.72
C TYR A 214 2.95 -1.02 28.97
N ASP A 215 1.88 -0.40 29.49
CA ASP A 215 1.09 -0.94 30.61
C ASP A 215 0.23 -2.17 30.21
N GLN A 216 0.00 -2.40 28.91
CA GLN A 216 -0.79 -3.51 28.37
C GLN A 216 0.08 -4.62 27.74
N SER A 217 1.39 -4.41 27.64
CA SER A 217 2.35 -5.43 27.19
C SER A 217 2.93 -6.19 28.39
N MET A 218 2.14 -7.01 29.06
CA MET A 218 2.63 -7.93 30.09
C MET A 218 2.92 -9.30 29.46
N GLN A 219 4.20 -9.64 29.29
CA GLN A 219 4.59 -11.03 29.07
C GLN A 219 4.41 -11.78 30.41
N TRP A 220 3.37 -12.59 30.53
CA TRP A 220 3.35 -13.64 31.54
C TRP A 220 4.20 -14.79 31.00
N VAL A 221 5.43 -14.92 31.50
CA VAL A 221 6.19 -16.17 31.34
C VAL A 221 6.45 -16.72 32.74
N ASP A 222 5.41 -17.35 33.28
CA ASP A 222 5.55 -18.26 34.42
C ASP A 222 5.62 -19.70 33.88
N SER A 223 6.67 -20.02 33.13
CA SER A 223 7.08 -21.41 32.99
C SER A 223 8.55 -21.51 32.58
N GLU A 224 9.28 -22.41 33.25
CA GLU A 224 10.63 -22.86 32.87
C GLU A 224 10.63 -23.69 31.57
N GLU A 225 9.53 -23.70 30.81
CA GLU A 225 9.40 -24.48 29.59
C GLU A 225 9.94 -23.70 28.38
N TRP A 226 10.68 -24.42 27.53
CA TRP A 226 11.20 -23.93 26.26
C TRP A 226 10.03 -23.43 25.40
N LEU A 227 9.87 -22.12 25.29
CA LEU A 227 8.86 -21.52 24.41
C LEU A 227 9.30 -21.75 22.96
N PRO A 228 8.40 -22.16 22.05
CA PRO A 228 8.71 -22.20 20.62
C PRO A 228 9.18 -20.82 20.16
N PRO A 229 10.00 -20.72 19.10
CA PRO A 229 10.38 -19.42 18.56
C PRO A 229 9.09 -18.66 18.23
N PHE A 230 8.84 -17.59 18.98
CA PHE A 230 7.79 -16.66 18.60
C PHE A 230 8.09 -16.20 17.17
N PRO A 231 7.08 -15.98 16.32
CA PRO A 231 7.29 -15.30 15.04
C PRO A 231 8.12 -14.05 15.31
N GLU A 232 9.13 -13.70 14.52
CA GLU A 232 9.91 -12.49 14.79
C GLU A 232 8.99 -11.26 14.78
N TRP A 233 9.03 -10.44 15.82
CA TRP A 233 8.06 -9.35 16.08
C TRP A 233 8.24 -8.13 15.15
N GLU A 234 9.02 -8.31 14.09
CA GLU A 234 9.23 -7.33 13.03
C GLU A 234 7.94 -7.10 12.20
N ASP A 235 6.97 -8.03 12.27
CA ASP A 235 5.74 -8.05 11.47
C ASP A 235 4.45 -7.70 12.26
N GLN A 236 4.57 -6.92 13.33
CA GLN A 236 3.43 -6.66 14.24
C GLN A 236 2.49 -5.52 13.84
N GLY A 237 2.70 -4.81 12.73
CA GLY A 237 1.81 -3.72 12.31
C GLY A 237 1.07 -3.98 11.01
N VAL A 238 0.89 -2.94 10.20
CA VAL A 238 0.22 -3.03 8.92
C VAL A 238 1.22 -2.99 7.76
N LYS A 239 0.96 -3.74 6.69
CA LYS A 239 1.76 -3.84 5.48
C LYS A 239 0.91 -3.65 4.23
N GLY A 240 1.55 -3.22 3.15
CA GLY A 240 0.93 -3.04 1.85
C GLY A 240 1.98 -2.77 0.79
N ARG A 241 1.53 -2.43 -0.42
CA ARG A 241 2.41 -2.06 -1.52
C ARG A 241 2.40 -0.56 -1.75
N THR A 242 3.52 -0.02 -2.21
CA THR A 242 3.62 1.34 -2.71
C THR A 242 4.76 1.46 -3.71
N ILE A 243 5.03 2.67 -4.19
CA ILE A 243 6.13 2.94 -5.11
C ILE A 243 7.37 3.34 -4.33
N GLY A 244 8.49 2.65 -4.55
CA GLY A 244 9.77 2.95 -3.93
C GLY A 244 10.95 2.71 -4.87
N PRO A 245 12.18 2.97 -4.41
CA PRO A 245 13.38 2.70 -5.19
C PRO A 245 13.58 1.19 -5.33
N VAL A 246 13.86 0.73 -6.55
CA VAL A 246 14.24 -0.66 -6.82
C VAL A 246 15.55 -0.70 -7.62
N PRO A 247 16.45 -1.68 -7.38
CA PRO A 247 17.68 -1.82 -8.14
C PRO A 247 17.44 -1.69 -9.65
N GLN A 248 18.23 -0.86 -10.32
CA GLN A 248 18.01 -0.50 -11.71
C GLN A 248 18.32 -1.70 -12.61
N GLU A 249 17.37 -2.10 -13.47
CA GLU A 249 17.72 -2.97 -14.60
C GLU A 249 18.51 -2.15 -15.63
N LEU A 250 19.64 -2.67 -16.07
CA LEU A 250 20.48 -1.99 -17.07
C LEU A 250 20.02 -2.24 -18.51
N GLY A 251 19.13 -3.21 -18.73
CA GLY A 251 18.70 -3.63 -20.06
C GLY A 251 17.24 -3.28 -20.40
N ARG A 252 17.00 -2.99 -21.68
CA ARG A 252 15.69 -2.56 -22.21
C ARG A 252 14.63 -3.65 -22.06
N ILE A 253 15.01 -4.89 -22.34
CA ILE A 253 14.13 -6.05 -22.31
C ILE A 253 13.82 -6.41 -20.86
N GLU A 254 14.83 -6.39 -19.99
CA GLU A 254 14.75 -6.66 -18.56
C GLU A 254 13.82 -5.66 -17.86
N LEU A 255 13.95 -4.37 -18.18
CA LEU A 255 13.05 -3.35 -17.66
C LEU A 255 11.62 -3.52 -18.21
N ALA A 256 11.46 -3.82 -19.50
CA ALA A 256 10.13 -4.10 -20.06
C ALA A 256 9.47 -5.34 -19.41
N ASP A 257 10.25 -6.38 -19.13
CA ASP A 257 9.79 -7.59 -18.44
C ASP A 257 9.38 -7.31 -17.00
N ARG A 258 10.14 -6.48 -16.29
CA ARG A 258 9.76 -6.01 -14.96
C ARG A 258 8.43 -5.25 -14.99
N LEU A 259 8.25 -4.33 -15.94
CA LEU A 259 6.99 -3.59 -16.10
C LEU A 259 5.82 -4.53 -16.42
N LEU A 260 6.02 -5.54 -17.26
CA LEU A 260 5.03 -6.58 -17.52
C LEU A 260 4.67 -7.38 -16.25
N GLY A 261 5.64 -7.60 -15.37
CA GLY A 261 5.44 -8.23 -14.05
C GLY A 261 4.64 -7.37 -13.07
N TYR A 262 4.72 -6.04 -13.17
CA TYR A 262 3.99 -5.11 -12.30
C TYR A 262 2.53 -4.92 -12.69
N LEU A 263 2.16 -5.10 -13.96
CA LEU A 263 0.80 -4.97 -14.46
C LEU A 263 -0.27 -5.74 -13.64
N PRO A 264 -0.14 -7.06 -13.41
CA PRO A 264 -1.14 -7.80 -12.64
C PRO A 264 -1.21 -7.34 -11.18
N ILE A 265 -0.09 -6.89 -10.60
CA ILE A 265 -0.05 -6.37 -9.23
C ILE A 265 -0.86 -5.06 -9.15
N CYS A 266 -0.69 -4.17 -10.13
CA CYS A 266 -1.42 -2.90 -10.16
C CYS A 266 -2.95 -3.09 -10.28
N VAL A 267 -3.40 -4.15 -10.95
CA VAL A 267 -4.83 -4.49 -11.01
C VAL A 267 -5.33 -5.02 -9.66
N VAL A 268 -4.56 -5.90 -9.00
CA VAL A 268 -4.92 -6.47 -7.69
C VAL A 268 -4.94 -5.42 -6.59
N GLU A 269 -4.03 -4.44 -6.64
CA GLU A 269 -3.99 -3.30 -5.73
C GLU A 269 -4.97 -2.18 -6.11
N GLU A 270 -5.78 -2.38 -7.16
CA GLU A 270 -6.77 -1.42 -7.66
C GLU A 270 -6.15 -0.08 -8.13
N TRP A 271 -4.84 -0.06 -8.42
CA TRP A 271 -4.15 1.12 -8.97
C TRP A 271 -4.39 1.31 -10.47
N MET A 272 -4.89 0.27 -11.14
CA MET A 272 -5.05 0.23 -12.58
C MET A 272 -6.30 -0.56 -12.98
N ASN A 273 -7.10 0.02 -13.87
CA ASN A 273 -8.21 -0.70 -14.48
C ASN A 273 -7.70 -1.84 -15.39
N PRO A 274 -8.34 -3.03 -15.40
CA PRO A 274 -7.98 -4.15 -16.29
C PRO A 274 -7.84 -3.78 -17.79
N TYR A 275 -8.61 -2.80 -18.29
CA TYR A 275 -8.47 -2.36 -19.69
C TYR A 275 -7.14 -1.63 -19.96
N VAL A 276 -6.67 -0.85 -18.98
CA VAL A 276 -5.37 -0.17 -19.05
C VAL A 276 -4.24 -1.20 -18.98
N GLU A 277 -4.41 -2.23 -18.15
CA GLU A 277 -3.48 -3.35 -18.05
C GLU A 277 -3.34 -4.10 -19.38
N THR A 278 -4.48 -4.44 -20.01
CA THR A 278 -4.49 -5.11 -21.32
C THR A 278 -3.76 -4.28 -22.38
N TYR A 279 -4.05 -2.97 -22.46
CA TYR A 279 -3.39 -2.07 -23.40
C TYR A 279 -1.87 -2.01 -23.18
N LEU A 280 -1.43 -1.76 -21.95
CA LEU A 280 0.01 -1.66 -21.65
C LEU A 280 0.75 -2.98 -21.88
N ARG A 281 0.11 -4.11 -21.57
CA ARG A 281 0.67 -5.44 -21.82
C ARG A 281 0.98 -5.62 -23.30
N GLU A 282 0.02 -5.30 -24.17
CA GLU A 282 0.19 -5.38 -25.61
C GLU A 282 1.28 -4.43 -26.11
N GLN A 283 1.29 -3.17 -25.66
CA GLN A 283 2.31 -2.20 -26.06
C GLN A 283 3.72 -2.63 -25.66
N LEU A 284 3.89 -3.12 -24.43
CA LEU A 284 5.19 -3.59 -23.93
C LEU A 284 5.66 -4.86 -24.64
N GLN A 285 4.76 -5.82 -24.93
CA GLN A 285 5.11 -7.02 -25.68
C GLN A 285 5.60 -6.69 -27.09
N ILE A 286 4.92 -5.76 -27.77
CA ILE A 286 5.30 -5.38 -29.13
C ILE A 286 6.57 -4.53 -29.11
N TYR A 287 6.74 -3.63 -28.14
CA TYR A 287 8.00 -2.93 -27.90
C TYR A 287 9.18 -3.91 -27.81
N LYS A 288 9.05 -4.99 -27.04
CA LYS A 288 10.10 -6.01 -26.93
C LYS A 288 10.43 -6.64 -28.28
N THR A 289 9.41 -6.99 -29.07
CA THR A 289 9.59 -7.54 -30.42
C THR A 289 10.31 -6.55 -31.33
N ASP A 290 9.94 -5.26 -31.29
CA ASP A 290 10.57 -4.21 -32.09
C ASP A 290 12.05 -4.02 -31.71
N VAL A 291 12.37 -4.06 -30.41
CA VAL A 291 13.75 -3.99 -29.89
C VAL A 291 14.58 -5.19 -30.35
N GLU A 292 14.05 -6.41 -30.23
CA GLU A 292 14.72 -7.65 -30.65
C GLU A 292 15.00 -7.67 -32.16
N GLN A 293 14.11 -7.08 -32.96
CA GLN A 293 14.25 -6.97 -34.41
C GLN A 293 15.08 -5.75 -34.87
N GLY A 294 15.50 -4.89 -33.94
CA GLY A 294 16.26 -3.67 -34.24
C GLY A 294 15.45 -2.56 -34.92
N ILE A 295 14.13 -2.55 -34.73
CA ILE A 295 13.18 -1.57 -35.29
C ILE A 295 12.99 -0.41 -34.31
N TRP A 296 14.09 0.32 -34.06
CA TRP A 296 14.15 1.37 -33.04
C TRP A 296 13.12 2.52 -33.19
N PRO A 297 12.83 3.03 -34.40
CA PRO A 297 11.83 4.11 -34.56
C PRO A 297 10.43 3.68 -34.13
N ASP A 298 10.04 2.44 -34.42
CA ASP A 298 8.73 1.92 -34.06
C ASP A 298 8.67 1.67 -32.56
N ALA A 299 9.70 1.03 -31.98
CA ALA A 299 9.83 0.85 -30.54
C ALA A 299 9.69 2.17 -29.77
N ARG A 300 10.35 3.24 -30.24
CA ARG A 300 10.26 4.58 -29.65
C ARG A 300 8.86 5.18 -29.77
N THR A 301 8.25 5.08 -30.95
CA THR A 301 6.88 5.57 -31.19
C THR A 301 5.88 4.91 -30.25
N ARG A 302 6.04 3.61 -29.97
CA ARG A 302 5.19 2.86 -29.04
C ARG A 302 5.29 3.36 -27.60
N LEU A 303 6.49 3.66 -27.15
CA LEU A 303 6.70 4.25 -25.82
C LEU A 303 6.05 5.63 -25.71
N GLU A 304 6.18 6.47 -26.73
CA GLU A 304 5.56 7.81 -26.76
C GLU A 304 4.03 7.75 -26.75
N GLN A 305 3.44 6.83 -27.51
CA GLN A 305 2.00 6.56 -27.50
C GLN A 305 1.53 6.07 -26.12
N SER A 306 2.27 5.15 -25.52
CA SER A 306 1.95 4.60 -24.20
C SER A 306 2.00 5.66 -23.12
N ILE A 307 3.04 6.52 -23.12
CA ILE A 307 3.15 7.65 -22.18
C ILE A 307 1.96 8.60 -22.34
N SER A 308 1.67 9.00 -23.58
CA SER A 308 0.57 9.94 -23.87
C SER A 308 -0.80 9.38 -23.46
N TYR A 309 -1.01 8.08 -23.68
CA TYR A 309 -2.21 7.38 -23.24
C TYR A 309 -2.36 7.44 -21.72
N LEU A 310 -1.31 7.05 -20.97
CA LEU A 310 -1.36 7.06 -19.51
C LEU A 310 -1.57 8.46 -18.94
N GLU A 311 -0.89 9.47 -19.48
CA GLU A 311 -1.05 10.87 -19.06
C GLU A 311 -2.48 11.40 -19.29
N GLY A 312 -3.21 10.86 -20.28
CA GLY A 312 -4.59 11.23 -20.59
C GLY A 312 -5.68 10.54 -19.75
N LEU A 313 -5.36 9.48 -19.00
CA LEU A 313 -6.33 8.73 -18.19
C LEU A 313 -6.76 9.50 -16.93
N ALA A 314 -8.01 9.30 -16.50
CA ALA A 314 -8.51 9.83 -15.24
C ALA A 314 -7.99 9.03 -14.04
N GLU A 315 -8.08 9.61 -12.83
CA GLU A 315 -7.57 8.99 -11.59
C GLU A 315 -8.24 7.65 -11.26
N HIS A 316 -9.55 7.54 -11.45
CA HIS A 316 -10.29 6.29 -11.25
C HIS A 316 -9.96 5.18 -12.27
N GLU A 317 -9.27 5.51 -13.36
CA GLU A 317 -8.80 4.53 -14.35
C GLU A 317 -7.35 4.11 -14.09
N LEU A 318 -6.54 5.07 -13.62
CA LEU A 318 -5.13 4.91 -13.31
C LEU A 318 -4.74 5.81 -12.13
N ALA A 319 -4.61 5.17 -10.97
CA ALA A 319 -4.21 5.80 -9.72
C ALA A 319 -2.79 6.36 -9.83
N ASN A 320 -2.47 7.29 -8.94
CA ASN A 320 -1.19 8.00 -8.95
C ASN A 320 0.02 7.05 -8.86
N GLN A 321 -0.05 5.99 -8.06
CA GLN A 321 1.01 4.99 -7.89
C GLN A 321 1.37 4.32 -9.23
N ALA A 322 0.37 3.77 -9.94
CA ALA A 322 0.60 3.15 -11.24
C ALA A 322 1.02 4.17 -12.30
N ARG A 323 0.44 5.39 -12.27
CA ARG A 323 0.84 6.47 -13.18
C ARG A 323 2.31 6.81 -13.05
N ILE A 324 2.79 7.04 -11.83
CA ILE A 324 4.20 7.31 -11.54
C ILE A 324 5.06 6.14 -12.00
N LEU A 325 4.69 4.91 -11.62
CA LEU A 325 5.43 3.70 -11.93
C LEU A 325 5.66 3.54 -13.44
N PHE A 326 4.59 3.60 -14.24
CA PHE A 326 4.70 3.35 -15.66
C PHE A 326 5.25 4.55 -16.43
N THR A 327 4.81 5.78 -16.14
CA THR A 327 5.26 6.94 -16.94
C THR A 327 6.76 7.22 -16.79
N LEU A 328 7.32 7.13 -15.57
CA LEU A 328 8.75 7.35 -15.35
C LEU A 328 9.60 6.24 -15.98
N ASN A 329 9.22 4.98 -15.82
CA ASN A 329 9.96 3.87 -16.42
C ASN A 329 9.84 3.83 -17.96
N LEU A 330 8.68 4.18 -18.54
CA LEU A 330 8.52 4.28 -19.99
C LEU A 330 9.36 5.42 -20.57
N ARG A 331 9.45 6.57 -19.88
CA ARG A 331 10.34 7.67 -20.27
C ARG A 331 11.81 7.24 -20.24
N PHE A 332 12.19 6.42 -19.25
CA PHE A 332 13.53 5.86 -19.16
C PHE A 332 13.81 4.84 -20.28
N LEU A 333 12.88 3.91 -20.58
CA LEU A 333 12.97 3.03 -21.74
C LEU A 333 13.13 3.82 -23.05
N ARG A 334 12.43 4.95 -23.18
CA ARG A 334 12.52 5.83 -24.35
C ARG A 334 13.88 6.49 -24.44
N TYR A 335 14.50 6.86 -23.32
CA TYR A 335 15.87 7.38 -23.31
C TYR A 335 16.88 6.31 -23.76
N LEU A 336 16.65 5.05 -23.39
CA LEU A 336 17.50 3.94 -23.82
C LEU A 336 17.29 3.56 -25.30
N THR A 337 16.16 3.90 -25.92
CA THR A 337 15.74 3.49 -27.29
C THR A 337 16.02 4.59 -28.31
#